data_AF-A0A8T9B725-F1
#
_entry.id   AF-A0A8T9B725-F1
#
_cell.length_a   1.000
_cell.length_b   1.000
_cell.length_c   1.000
_cell.angle_alpha   90.00
_cell.angle_beta   90.00
_cell.angle_gamma   90.00
#
_symmetry.space_group_name_H-M   'P 1'
#
loop_
_entity.id
_entity.type
_entity.pdbx_description
1 polymer ?
#
loop_
_entity_poly.entity_id
_entity_poly.type
_entity_poly.pdbx_seq_one_letter_code
_entity_poly.pdbx_strand_id
1 'polypeptide(L)'
;MALESPVLLKLPRGLAPTEFVLLHISPQGHRPLDLKLIGTENETVFKVILEHDRTSSLKDSKSRLNQEQWDAVLSTILLGTVPEEEHKAITQGVEAVAKVESGGSKLSITIQRRIEGITQRLGSFTLRETEDEQPDLFEWCGQVVESKSKSTTELQTLKSNIKHKDEQFKKLEESFAELVDLKNGHEKSLLEKFSLLLNEKKLKIRDQQRLLASSNVDPAKLEALEAARRDSRSRHRKIRKTKTKGKEPLMQNRQRMKQTAPVLDGSETESDDDEL
;
A
#
# COMPACT_ATOMS: atom_id res chain seq x y z
N MET A 1 -10.85 -5.61 13.90
CA MET A 1 -11.76 -6.47 13.11
C MET A 1 -12.10 -7.67 13.97
N ALA A 2 -13.38 -7.90 14.24
CA ALA A 2 -13.84 -9.11 14.92
C ALA A 2 -13.64 -10.33 14.00
N LEU A 3 -13.47 -11.52 14.58
CA LEU A 3 -13.35 -12.75 13.81
C LEU A 3 -14.67 -13.02 13.05
N GLU A 4 -14.64 -13.07 11.72
CA GLU A 4 -15.83 -13.42 10.92
C GLU A 4 -16.03 -14.94 10.80
N SER A 5 -14.98 -15.74 11.05
CA SER A 5 -15.04 -17.20 10.94
C SER A 5 -14.17 -17.89 12.01
N PRO A 6 -14.58 -19.07 12.48
CA PRO A 6 -13.80 -19.82 13.46
C PRO A 6 -12.45 -20.27 12.88
N VAL A 7 -11.45 -20.36 13.75
CA VAL A 7 -10.09 -20.79 13.41
C VAL A 7 -9.78 -22.10 14.13
N LEU A 8 -9.21 -23.06 13.41
CA LEU A 8 -8.72 -24.30 14.00
C LEU A 8 -7.19 -24.29 14.00
N LEU A 9 -6.60 -24.41 15.19
CA LEU A 9 -5.14 -24.46 15.37
C LEU A 9 -4.69 -25.84 15.83
N LYS A 10 -3.56 -26.28 15.28
CA LYS A 10 -2.82 -27.45 15.75
C LYS A 10 -1.69 -26.97 16.65
N LEU A 11 -1.70 -27.38 17.92
CA LEU A 11 -0.66 -27.04 18.89
C LEU A 11 0.15 -28.29 19.27
N PRO A 12 1.49 -28.26 19.19
CA PRO A 12 2.33 -29.38 19.60
C PRO A 12 2.30 -29.57 21.12
N ARG A 13 2.36 -30.84 21.56
CA ARG A 13 2.54 -31.20 22.97
C ARG A 13 4.04 -31.32 23.27
N GLY A 14 4.62 -30.24 23.79
CA GLY A 14 6.04 -30.19 24.12
C GLY A 14 6.97 -30.22 22.89
N LEU A 15 8.09 -30.94 22.99
CA LEU A 15 9.15 -30.97 21.97
C LEU A 15 8.98 -32.10 20.93
N ALA A 16 8.04 -33.03 21.16
CA ALA A 16 7.79 -34.15 20.26
C ALA A 16 6.78 -33.74 19.17
N PRO A 17 7.11 -33.86 17.87
CA PRO A 17 6.25 -33.37 16.79
C PRO A 17 5.00 -34.24 16.52
N THR A 18 4.92 -35.44 17.12
CA THR A 18 3.87 -36.43 16.87
C THR A 18 2.62 -36.20 17.70
N GLU A 19 2.76 -35.59 18.87
CA GLU A 19 1.65 -35.34 19.79
C GLU A 19 1.15 -33.89 19.64
N PHE A 20 -0.15 -33.73 19.48
CA PHE A 20 -0.76 -32.42 19.28
C PHE A 20 -2.15 -32.34 19.91
N VAL A 21 -2.58 -31.11 20.12
CA VAL A 21 -3.92 -30.74 20.55
C VAL A 21 -4.55 -29.90 19.45
N LEU A 22 -5.82 -30.15 19.18
CA LEU A 22 -6.61 -29.29 18.30
C LEU A 22 -7.31 -28.23 19.15
N LEU A 23 -7.21 -26.98 18.74
CA LEU A 23 -7.85 -25.85 19.40
C LEU A 23 -8.77 -25.16 18.40
N HIS A 24 -10.07 -25.28 18.63
CA HIS A 24 -11.10 -24.54 17.92
C HIS A 24 -11.35 -23.20 18.61
N ILE A 25 -11.35 -22.14 17.81
CA ILE A 25 -11.43 -20.76 18.25
C ILE A 25 -12.62 -20.13 17.57
N SER A 26 -13.63 -19.75 18.35
CA SER A 26 -14.82 -19.07 17.86
C SER A 26 -14.99 -17.70 18.52
N PRO A 27 -15.50 -16.69 17.81
CA PRO A 27 -15.81 -15.40 18.39
C PRO A 27 -16.96 -15.54 19.40
N GLN A 28 -16.85 -14.86 20.54
CA GLN A 28 -17.87 -14.85 21.58
C GLN A 28 -18.39 -13.44 21.91
N GLY A 29 -17.70 -12.39 21.46
CA GLY A 29 -18.08 -11.01 21.71
C GLY A 29 -17.73 -10.06 20.56
N HIS A 30 -17.84 -8.77 20.85
CA HIS A 30 -17.60 -7.71 19.85
C HIS A 30 -16.12 -7.37 19.69
N ARG A 31 -15.30 -7.65 20.70
CA ARG A 31 -13.85 -7.35 20.64
C ARG A 31 -13.07 -8.51 20.06
N PRO A 32 -11.92 -8.22 19.42
CA PRO A 32 -11.17 -9.23 18.66
C PRO A 32 -10.68 -10.42 19.51
N LEU A 33 -10.45 -10.21 20.81
CA LEU A 33 -9.98 -11.25 21.73
C LEU A 33 -11.07 -11.79 22.67
N ASP A 34 -12.33 -11.45 22.42
CA ASP A 34 -13.47 -12.12 23.07
C ASP A 34 -13.71 -13.46 22.36
N LEU A 35 -13.01 -14.50 22.81
CA LEU A 35 -12.90 -15.78 22.11
C LEU A 35 -13.34 -16.94 23.00
N LYS A 36 -14.14 -17.84 22.43
CA LYS A 36 -14.40 -19.16 22.98
C LYS A 36 -13.39 -20.13 22.39
N LEU A 37 -12.61 -20.76 23.27
CA LEU A 37 -11.59 -21.73 22.91
C LEU A 37 -12.02 -23.11 23.38
N ILE A 38 -12.11 -24.05 22.44
CA ILE A 38 -12.41 -25.46 22.71
C ILE A 38 -11.21 -26.30 22.24
N GLY A 39 -10.52 -26.93 23.18
CA GLY A 39 -9.38 -27.79 22.92
C GLY A 39 -9.75 -29.27 23.03
N THR A 40 -9.14 -30.14 22.22
CA THR A 40 -9.28 -31.59 22.38
C THR A 40 -7.99 -32.34 22.11
N GLU A 41 -7.72 -33.34 22.96
CA GLU A 41 -6.67 -34.34 22.81
C GLU A 41 -7.30 -35.71 22.44
N ASN A 42 -8.25 -35.70 21.48
CA ASN A 42 -9.00 -36.86 21.00
C ASN A 42 -10.05 -37.41 21.97
N GLU A 43 -9.69 -37.67 23.23
CA GLU A 43 -10.59 -38.27 24.23
C GLU A 43 -11.21 -37.24 25.17
N THR A 44 -10.43 -36.24 25.59
CA THR A 44 -10.86 -35.20 26.52
C THR A 44 -11.11 -33.88 25.81
N VAL A 45 -12.09 -33.14 26.32
CA VAL A 45 -12.49 -31.83 25.81
C VAL A 45 -12.25 -30.79 26.87
N PHE A 46 -11.62 -29.70 26.46
CA PHE A 46 -11.27 -28.60 27.33
C PHE A 46 -11.88 -27.30 26.82
N LYS A 47 -12.36 -26.46 27.72
CA LYS A 47 -12.98 -25.18 27.37
C LYS A 47 -12.37 -24.04 28.17
N VAL A 48 -12.22 -22.89 27.51
CA VAL A 48 -12.00 -21.60 28.16
C VAL A 48 -12.65 -20.48 27.36
N ILE A 49 -13.10 -19.46 28.06
CA ILE A 49 -13.58 -18.22 27.47
C ILE A 49 -12.55 -17.14 27.77
N LEU A 50 -12.01 -16.54 26.71
CA LEU A 50 -11.14 -15.38 26.81
C LEU A 50 -11.99 -14.11 26.64
N GLU A 51 -11.77 -13.16 27.53
CA GLU A 51 -12.34 -11.82 27.44
C GLU A 51 -11.18 -10.86 27.14
N HIS A 52 -11.38 -9.95 26.18
CA HIS A 52 -10.36 -8.98 25.78
C HIS A 52 -9.85 -8.15 26.96
N ASP A 53 -10.72 -7.76 27.90
CA ASP A 53 -10.33 -6.99 29.10
C ASP A 53 -9.40 -7.76 30.05
N ARG A 54 -9.42 -9.09 29.98
CA ARG A 54 -8.67 -9.96 30.90
C ARG A 54 -7.40 -10.52 30.28
N THR A 55 -7.05 -10.16 29.04
CA THR A 55 -5.86 -10.67 28.36
C THR A 55 -4.57 -10.31 29.11
N SER A 56 -4.57 -9.17 29.80
CA SER A 56 -3.47 -8.72 30.69
C SER A 56 -3.09 -9.75 31.76
N SER A 57 -4.07 -10.52 32.26
CA SER A 57 -3.85 -11.56 33.27
C SER A 57 -3.16 -12.82 32.73
N LEU A 58 -3.20 -13.02 31.41
CA LEU A 58 -2.61 -14.18 30.73
C LEU A 58 -1.12 -13.96 30.43
N LYS A 59 -0.68 -12.70 30.48
CA LYS A 59 0.68 -12.28 30.23
C LYS A 59 1.58 -12.66 31.41
N ASP A 60 2.78 -13.15 31.12
CA ASP A 60 3.79 -13.44 32.14
C ASP A 60 4.28 -12.13 32.76
N SER A 61 4.36 -12.07 34.09
CA SER A 61 4.86 -10.90 34.83
C SER A 61 6.29 -10.53 34.48
N LYS A 62 7.08 -11.49 33.97
CA LYS A 62 8.46 -11.28 33.52
C LYS A 62 8.57 -10.77 32.09
N SER A 63 7.45 -10.74 31.35
CA SER A 63 7.46 -10.27 29.97
C SER A 63 7.51 -8.73 29.92
N ARG A 64 8.38 -8.20 29.05
CA ARG A 64 8.58 -6.75 28.84
C ARG A 64 7.56 -6.13 27.88
N LEU A 65 6.56 -6.89 27.45
CA LEU A 65 5.59 -6.46 26.46
C LEU A 65 4.64 -5.42 27.04
N ASN A 66 4.17 -4.47 26.24
CA ASN A 66 3.04 -3.63 26.62
C ASN A 66 1.71 -4.38 26.39
N GLN A 67 0.60 -3.83 26.88
CA GLN A 67 -0.71 -4.46 26.71
C GLN A 67 -1.08 -4.59 25.22
N GLU A 68 -0.93 -3.51 24.44
CA GLU A 68 -1.20 -3.52 23.00
C GLU A 68 -0.32 -4.52 22.23
N GLN A 69 0.95 -4.62 22.62
CA GLN A 69 1.88 -5.58 22.03
C GLN A 69 1.51 -7.03 22.37
N TRP A 70 1.02 -7.26 23.59
CA TRP A 70 0.53 -8.56 24.02
C TRP A 70 -0.75 -8.95 23.27
N ASP A 71 -1.69 -8.02 23.11
CA ASP A 71 -2.92 -8.26 22.37
C ASP A 71 -2.63 -8.52 20.89
N ALA A 72 -1.62 -7.86 20.31
CA ALA A 72 -1.14 -8.15 18.96
C ALA A 72 -0.53 -9.55 18.86
N VAL A 73 0.28 -9.97 19.83
CA VAL A 73 0.82 -11.34 19.89
C VAL A 73 -0.30 -12.37 19.97
N LEU A 74 -1.29 -12.17 20.84
CA LEU A 74 -2.45 -13.05 20.95
C LEU A 74 -3.24 -13.11 19.65
N SER A 75 -3.48 -11.96 19.02
CA SER A 75 -4.22 -11.91 17.75
C SER A 75 -3.46 -12.65 16.64
N THR A 76 -2.14 -12.45 16.52
CA THR A 76 -1.34 -13.16 15.51
C THR A 76 -1.31 -14.68 15.76
N ILE A 77 -1.19 -15.12 17.01
CA ILE A 77 -1.09 -16.55 17.33
C ILE A 77 -2.44 -17.27 17.28
N LEU A 78 -3.49 -16.68 17.86
CA LEU A 78 -4.81 -17.30 17.94
C LEU A 78 -5.63 -17.10 16.67
N LEU A 79 -5.47 -15.96 16.01
CA LEU A 79 -6.33 -15.55 14.89
C LEU A 79 -5.59 -15.51 13.55
N GLY A 80 -4.27 -15.65 13.53
CA GLY A 80 -3.47 -15.57 12.31
C GLY A 80 -3.42 -14.17 11.70
N THR A 81 -3.76 -13.12 12.46
CA THR A 81 -3.76 -11.74 11.95
C THR A 81 -2.35 -11.27 11.63
N VAL A 82 -2.21 -10.59 10.48
CA VAL A 82 -0.95 -9.94 10.09
C VAL A 82 -0.64 -8.82 11.09
N PRO A 83 0.48 -8.89 11.81
CA PRO A 83 0.86 -7.86 12.76
C PRO A 83 1.23 -6.57 12.03
N GLU A 84 0.93 -5.42 12.66
CA GLU A 84 1.39 -4.11 12.20
C GLU A 84 2.92 -4.06 12.12
N GLU A 85 3.47 -3.20 11.26
CA GLU A 85 4.92 -3.09 11.03
C GLU A 85 5.70 -2.93 12.34
N GLU A 86 5.17 -2.15 13.28
CA GLU A 86 5.76 -1.91 14.60
C GLU A 86 5.81 -3.18 15.46
N HIS A 87 4.89 -4.13 15.24
CA HIS A 87 4.71 -5.33 16.05
C HIS A 87 5.30 -6.59 15.38
N LYS A 88 5.78 -6.50 14.13
CA LYS A 88 6.43 -7.61 13.41
C LYS A 88 7.66 -8.15 14.16
N ALA A 89 8.49 -7.26 14.68
CA ALA A 89 9.69 -7.65 15.42
C ALA A 89 9.37 -8.40 16.72
N ILE A 90 8.17 -8.22 17.27
CA ILE A 90 7.75 -8.80 18.55
C ILE A 90 7.09 -10.17 18.34
N THR A 91 6.32 -10.30 17.24
CA THR A 91 5.63 -11.53 16.84
C THR A 91 6.55 -12.54 16.16
N GLN A 92 7.74 -12.13 15.72
CA GLN A 92 8.73 -13.02 15.11
C GLN A 92 9.25 -14.07 16.10
N GLY A 93 9.12 -15.34 15.70
CA GLY A 93 9.55 -16.49 16.49
C GLY A 93 8.62 -16.82 17.66
N VAL A 94 7.41 -16.26 17.71
CA VAL A 94 6.42 -16.63 18.73
C VAL A 94 5.71 -17.91 18.32
N GLU A 95 5.59 -18.84 19.25
CA GLU A 95 4.97 -20.15 19.09
C GLU A 95 4.07 -20.43 20.30
N ALA A 96 2.99 -21.20 20.08
CA ALA A 96 2.14 -21.70 21.14
C ALA A 96 2.37 -23.21 21.32
N VAL A 97 2.57 -23.63 22.57
CA VAL A 97 2.80 -25.04 22.94
C VAL A 97 1.75 -25.46 23.96
N ALA A 98 1.18 -26.64 23.74
CA ALA A 98 0.22 -27.26 24.64
C ALA A 98 0.93 -28.19 25.62
N LYS A 99 0.44 -28.26 26.85
CA LYS A 99 0.83 -29.25 27.86
C LYS A 99 -0.38 -29.65 28.66
N VAL A 100 -0.67 -30.94 28.68
CA VAL A 100 -1.75 -31.53 29.46
C VAL A 100 -1.20 -31.88 30.83
N GLU A 101 -1.88 -31.44 31.88
CA GLU A 101 -1.39 -31.58 33.25
C GLU A 101 -1.54 -33.03 33.73
N SER A 102 -0.60 -33.48 34.57
CA SER A 102 -0.59 -34.84 35.14
C SER A 102 -1.83 -35.04 36.01
N GLY A 103 -2.86 -35.67 35.43
CA GLY A 103 -4.20 -35.79 36.02
C GLY A 103 -5.33 -35.55 35.03
N GLY A 104 -5.05 -35.19 33.77
CA GLY A 104 -6.02 -35.16 32.67
C GLY A 104 -7.03 -34.00 32.69
N SER A 105 -7.23 -33.38 33.87
CA SER A 105 -8.30 -32.39 34.09
C SER A 105 -8.05 -30.98 33.52
N LYS A 106 -6.82 -30.68 33.08
CA LYS A 106 -6.43 -29.34 32.63
C LYS A 106 -5.45 -29.38 31.47
N LEU A 107 -5.70 -28.52 30.50
CA LEU A 107 -4.84 -28.27 29.34
C LEU A 107 -4.24 -26.86 29.48
N SER A 108 -2.93 -26.78 29.65
CA SER A 108 -2.20 -25.52 29.68
C SER A 108 -1.63 -25.19 28.30
N ILE A 109 -1.90 -23.98 27.82
CA ILE A 109 -1.32 -23.45 26.58
C ILE A 109 -0.36 -22.34 26.97
N THR A 110 0.89 -22.49 26.53
CA THR A 110 1.97 -21.52 26.79
C THR A 110 2.35 -20.84 25.49
N ILE A 111 2.32 -19.52 25.49
CA ILE A 111 2.81 -18.70 24.39
C ILE A 111 4.24 -18.30 24.73
N GLN A 112 5.16 -18.68 23.87
CA GLN A 112 6.60 -18.49 24.07
C GLN A 112 7.26 -18.00 22.79
N ARG A 113 8.37 -17.28 22.94
CA ARG A 113 9.19 -16.80 21.84
C ARG A 113 10.48 -17.59 21.77
N ARG A 114 10.80 -18.11 20.59
CA ARG A 114 12.02 -18.85 20.29
C ARG A 114 12.90 -18.02 19.36
N ILE A 115 14.05 -17.58 19.88
CA ILE A 115 15.06 -16.85 19.10
C ILE A 115 16.40 -17.52 19.38
N GLU A 116 17.10 -17.96 18.34
CA GLU A 116 18.47 -18.50 18.44
C GLU A 116 18.64 -19.62 19.48
N GLY A 117 17.60 -20.44 19.69
CA GLY A 117 17.61 -21.55 20.65
C GLY A 117 17.20 -21.19 22.07
N ILE A 118 17.01 -19.91 22.39
CA ILE A 118 16.49 -19.45 23.69
C ILE A 118 14.96 -19.37 23.61
N THR A 119 14.29 -20.00 24.58
CA THR A 119 12.83 -19.94 24.75
C THR A 119 12.47 -18.95 25.85
N GLN A 120 11.75 -17.89 25.50
CA GLN A 120 11.21 -16.90 26.44
C GLN A 120 9.70 -17.08 26.56
N ARG A 121 9.19 -17.37 27.77
CA ARG A 121 7.75 -17.40 28.02
C ARG A 121 7.17 -15.98 27.96
N LEU A 122 6.09 -15.80 27.20
CA LEU A 122 5.39 -14.52 27.07
C LEU A 122 4.08 -14.52 27.87
N GLY A 123 3.41 -15.67 27.93
CA GLY A 123 2.17 -15.84 28.70
C GLY A 123 1.67 -17.27 28.66
N SER A 124 0.57 -17.50 29.38
CA SER A 124 -0.07 -18.81 29.41
C SER A 124 -1.51 -18.71 29.89
N PHE A 125 -2.33 -19.63 29.43
CA PHE A 125 -3.70 -19.81 29.92
C PHE A 125 -4.02 -21.29 30.02
N THR A 126 -5.03 -21.63 30.83
CA THR A 126 -5.40 -23.02 31.10
C THR A 126 -6.86 -23.23 30.77
N LEU A 127 -7.14 -24.28 30.01
CA LEU A 127 -8.47 -24.77 29.71
C LEU A 127 -8.82 -25.86 30.72
N ARG A 128 -10.08 -25.86 31.16
CA ARG A 128 -10.61 -26.85 32.11
C ARG A 128 -11.36 -27.92 31.34
N GLU A 129 -11.26 -29.16 31.81
CA GLU A 129 -12.06 -30.26 31.29
C GLU A 129 -13.56 -29.94 31.41
N THR A 130 -14.33 -30.30 30.39
CA THR A 130 -15.77 -30.05 30.34
C THR A 130 -16.44 -31.17 29.55
N GLU A 131 -17.46 -31.79 30.12
CA GLU A 131 -18.28 -32.82 29.45
C GLU A 131 -19.50 -32.22 28.73
N ASP A 132 -19.79 -30.94 28.95
CA ASP A 132 -21.00 -30.25 28.45
C ASP A 132 -21.04 -30.09 26.92
N GLU A 133 -19.88 -30.11 26.25
CA GLU A 133 -19.77 -29.89 24.80
C GLU A 133 -18.93 -31.01 24.17
N GLN A 134 -19.52 -31.74 23.23
CA GLN A 134 -18.78 -32.66 22.37
C GLN A 134 -18.30 -31.92 21.12
N PRO A 135 -16.99 -31.92 20.83
CA PRO A 135 -16.45 -31.27 19.64
C PRO A 135 -16.85 -32.08 18.39
N ASP A 136 -17.55 -31.43 17.46
CA ASP A 136 -17.81 -32.00 16.14
C ASP A 136 -16.56 -31.83 15.25
N LEU A 137 -15.68 -32.83 15.31
CA LEU A 137 -14.45 -32.86 14.51
C LEU A 137 -14.73 -32.85 13.00
N PHE A 138 -15.89 -33.37 12.57
CA PHE A 138 -16.24 -33.39 11.15
C PHE A 138 -16.60 -31.99 10.66
N GLU A 139 -17.39 -31.26 11.45
CA GLU A 139 -17.68 -29.85 11.19
C GLU A 139 -16.39 -29.01 11.18
N TRP A 140 -15.50 -29.22 12.15
CA TRP A 140 -14.22 -28.49 12.22
C TRP A 140 -13.36 -28.74 10.97
N CYS A 141 -13.30 -29.99 10.50
CA CYS A 141 -12.60 -30.32 9.26
C CYS A 141 -13.25 -29.64 8.06
N GLY A 142 -14.58 -29.61 7.98
CA GLY A 142 -15.32 -28.87 6.96
C GLY A 142 -14.95 -27.38 6.94
N GLN A 143 -14.97 -26.72 8.10
CA GLN A 143 -14.59 -25.32 8.26
C GLN A 143 -13.15 -25.04 7.80
N VAL A 144 -12.20 -25.93 8.14
CA VAL A 144 -10.80 -25.80 7.70
C VAL A 144 -10.65 -25.97 6.20
N VAL A 145 -11.36 -26.93 5.59
CA VAL A 145 -11.31 -27.14 4.14
C VAL A 145 -11.90 -25.94 3.40
N GLU A 146 -13.02 -25.40 3.88
CA GLU A 146 -13.62 -24.19 3.32
C GLU A 146 -12.70 -22.97 3.45
N SER A 147 -12.15 -22.73 4.64
CA SER A 147 -11.21 -21.63 4.89
C SER A 147 -9.97 -21.76 4.01
N LYS A 148 -9.39 -22.95 3.91
CA LYS A 148 -8.26 -23.24 3.01
C LYS A 148 -8.62 -22.99 1.54
N SER A 149 -9.82 -23.39 1.12
CA SER A 149 -10.31 -23.15 -0.24
C SER A 149 -10.40 -21.65 -0.53
N LYS A 150 -11.02 -20.88 0.37
CA LYS A 150 -11.13 -19.40 0.29
C LYS A 150 -9.75 -18.74 0.24
N SER A 151 -8.83 -19.08 1.14
CA SER A 151 -7.47 -18.52 1.10
C SER A 151 -6.71 -18.91 -0.18
N THR A 152 -6.93 -20.12 -0.70
CA THR A 152 -6.29 -20.56 -1.95
C THR A 152 -6.82 -19.80 -3.16
N THR A 153 -8.13 -19.55 -3.24
CA THR A 153 -8.72 -18.76 -4.33
C THR A 153 -8.27 -17.30 -4.25
N GLU A 154 -8.22 -16.69 -3.06
CA GLU A 154 -7.67 -15.34 -2.86
C GLU A 154 -6.19 -15.23 -3.25
N LEU A 155 -5.37 -16.23 -2.90
CA LEU A 155 -3.97 -16.27 -3.35
C LEU A 155 -3.86 -16.39 -4.87
N GLN A 156 -4.75 -17.15 -5.50
CA GLN A 156 -4.77 -17.28 -6.96
C GLN A 156 -5.19 -15.97 -7.65
N THR A 157 -6.19 -15.25 -7.12
CA THR A 157 -6.62 -13.95 -7.66
C THR A 157 -5.55 -12.89 -7.47
N LEU A 158 -4.93 -12.80 -6.29
CA LEU A 158 -3.81 -11.90 -6.03
C LEU A 158 -2.62 -12.19 -6.95
N LYS A 159 -2.27 -13.46 -7.15
CA LYS A 159 -1.21 -13.86 -8.08
C LYS A 159 -1.53 -13.47 -9.54
N SER A 160 -2.79 -13.61 -9.96
CA SER A 160 -3.24 -13.16 -11.28
C SER A 160 -3.14 -11.63 -11.41
N ASN A 161 -3.52 -10.88 -10.37
CA ASN A 161 -3.44 -9.43 -10.35
C ASN A 161 -2.01 -8.92 -10.40
N ILE A 162 -1.08 -9.57 -9.68
CA ILE A 162 0.35 -9.25 -9.74
C ILE A 162 0.87 -9.46 -11.16
N LYS A 163 0.61 -10.62 -11.78
CA LYS A 163 0.99 -10.87 -13.18
C LYS A 163 0.44 -9.83 -14.13
N HIS A 164 -0.83 -9.45 -13.97
CA HIS A 164 -1.45 -8.42 -14.80
C HIS A 164 -0.78 -7.05 -14.62
N LYS A 165 -0.42 -6.68 -13.38
CA LYS A 165 0.33 -5.45 -13.09
C LYS A 165 1.73 -5.49 -13.71
N ASP A 166 2.44 -6.62 -13.61
CA ASP A 166 3.76 -6.79 -14.22
C ASP A 166 3.71 -6.65 -15.74
N GLU A 167 2.69 -7.21 -16.39
CA GLU A 167 2.45 -7.03 -17.83
C GLU A 167 2.18 -5.57 -18.20
N GLN A 168 1.43 -4.83 -17.37
CA GLN A 168 1.19 -3.39 -17.57
C GLN A 168 2.48 -2.59 -17.41
N PHE A 169 3.30 -2.90 -16.41
CA PHE A 169 4.61 -2.26 -16.21
C PHE A 169 5.52 -2.49 -17.42
N LYS A 170 5.60 -3.73 -17.90
CA LYS A 170 6.40 -4.05 -19.09
C LYS A 170 5.97 -3.27 -20.33
N LYS A 171 4.65 -3.21 -20.60
CA LYS A 171 4.12 -2.41 -21.72
C LYS A 171 4.43 -0.93 -21.56
N LEU A 172 4.36 -0.41 -20.33
CA LEU A 172 4.68 0.98 -20.05
C LEU A 172 6.16 1.27 -20.27
N GLU A 173 7.06 0.39 -19.81
CA GLU A 173 8.50 0.47 -20.06
C GLU A 173 8.83 0.43 -21.55
N GLU A 174 8.19 -0.46 -22.32
CA GLU A 174 8.32 -0.51 -23.78
C GLU A 174 7.87 0.81 -24.44
N SER A 175 6.68 1.32 -24.08
CA SER A 175 6.18 2.59 -24.62
C SER A 175 7.05 3.79 -24.25
N PHE A 176 7.68 3.75 -23.07
CA PHE A 176 8.59 4.79 -22.61
C PHE A 176 9.89 4.75 -23.40
N ALA A 177 10.45 3.55 -23.63
CA ALA A 177 11.63 3.38 -24.47
C ALA A 177 11.38 3.88 -25.90
N GLU A 178 10.25 3.52 -26.50
CA GLU A 178 9.85 4.01 -27.83
C GLU A 178 9.73 5.54 -27.87
N LEU A 179 9.14 6.16 -26.84
CA LEU A 179 9.02 7.61 -26.77
C LEU A 179 10.38 8.31 -26.66
N VAL A 180 11.31 7.74 -25.88
CA VAL A 180 12.68 8.24 -25.76
C VAL A 180 13.40 8.16 -27.11
N ASP A 181 13.27 7.05 -27.82
CA ASP A 181 13.89 6.86 -29.13
C ASP A 181 13.31 7.82 -30.19
N LEU A 182 11.98 7.98 -30.21
CA LEU A 182 11.31 8.94 -31.09
C LEU A 182 11.73 10.38 -30.79
N LYS A 183 11.84 10.75 -29.51
CA LYS A 183 12.33 12.07 -29.09
C LYS A 183 13.75 12.30 -29.59
N ASN A 184 14.65 11.36 -29.34
CA ASN A 184 16.05 11.45 -29.74
C ASN A 184 16.19 11.54 -31.27
N GLY A 185 15.41 10.73 -32.01
CA GLY A 185 15.35 10.79 -33.48
C GLY A 185 14.86 12.14 -33.99
N HIS A 186 13.80 12.69 -33.38
CA HIS A 186 13.26 14.00 -33.73
C HIS A 186 14.26 15.14 -33.42
N GLU A 187 14.91 15.11 -32.26
CA GLU A 187 15.96 16.07 -31.88
C GLU A 187 17.13 16.03 -32.87
N LYS A 188 17.59 14.83 -33.26
CA LYS A 188 18.65 14.66 -34.27
C LYS A 188 18.22 15.22 -35.63
N SER A 189 17.01 14.93 -36.09
CA SER A 189 16.47 15.47 -37.35
C SER A 189 16.39 16.99 -37.32
N LEU A 190 15.99 17.56 -36.18
CA LEU A 190 15.89 19.01 -36.01
C LEU A 190 17.28 19.67 -36.03
N LEU A 191 18.27 19.09 -35.35
CA LEU A 191 19.66 19.55 -35.38
C LEU A 191 20.27 19.50 -36.79
N GLU A 192 19.98 18.44 -37.56
CA GLU A 192 20.42 18.33 -38.95
C GLU A 192 19.82 19.43 -39.83
N LYS A 193 18.51 19.68 -39.73
CA LYS A 193 17.84 20.79 -40.43
C LYS A 193 18.42 22.15 -40.04
N PHE A 194 18.71 22.37 -38.76
CA PHE A 194 19.36 23.61 -38.32
C PHE A 194 20.78 23.76 -38.88
N SER A 195 21.54 22.66 -38.98
CA SER A 195 22.87 22.67 -39.61
C SER A 195 22.81 23.05 -41.09
N LEU A 196 21.87 22.48 -41.84
CA LEU A 196 21.64 22.83 -43.24
C LEU A 196 21.29 24.31 -43.40
N LEU A 197 20.33 24.80 -42.61
CA LEU A 197 19.93 26.21 -42.62
C LEU A 197 21.11 27.14 -42.27
N LEU A 198 21.93 26.78 -41.29
CA LEU A 198 23.13 27.54 -40.93
C LEU A 198 24.15 27.57 -42.07
N ASN A 199 24.35 26.46 -42.77
CA ASN A 199 25.28 26.39 -43.90
C ASN A 199 24.79 27.20 -45.11
N GLU A 200 23.50 27.15 -45.42
CA GLU A 200 22.90 28.01 -46.46
C GLU A 200 23.04 29.49 -46.10
N LYS A 201 22.78 29.86 -44.84
CA LYS A 201 22.95 31.24 -44.38
C LYS A 201 24.41 31.68 -44.46
N LYS A 202 25.36 30.84 -44.06
CA LYS A 202 26.80 31.10 -44.21
C LYS A 202 27.21 31.25 -45.67
N LEU A 203 26.66 30.45 -46.59
CA LEU A 203 26.92 30.58 -48.03
C LEU A 203 26.39 31.91 -48.57
N LYS A 204 25.13 32.24 -48.29
CA LYS A 204 24.52 33.52 -48.70
C LYS A 204 25.27 34.73 -48.15
N ILE A 205 25.72 34.69 -46.88
CA ILE A 205 26.52 35.77 -46.29
C ILE A 205 27.86 35.91 -47.03
N ARG A 206 28.55 34.80 -47.32
CA ARG A 206 29.82 34.83 -48.07
C ARG A 206 29.64 35.36 -49.49
N ASP A 207 28.59 34.94 -50.20
CA ASP A 207 28.31 35.43 -51.55
C ASP A 207 27.96 36.92 -51.55
N GLN A 208 27.17 37.38 -50.58
CA GLN A 208 26.88 38.81 -50.40
C GLN A 208 28.14 39.60 -50.07
N GLN A 209 29.01 39.09 -49.18
CA GLN A 209 30.29 39.72 -48.86
C GLN A 209 31.22 39.77 -50.08
N ARG A 210 31.28 38.71 -50.89
CA ARG A 210 32.05 38.68 -52.14
C ARG A 210 31.52 39.68 -53.15
N LEU A 211 30.20 39.75 -53.34
CA LEU A 211 29.55 40.73 -54.21
C LEU A 211 29.83 42.16 -53.75
N LEU A 212 29.78 42.42 -52.45
CA LEU A 212 30.13 43.72 -51.86
C LEU A 212 31.62 44.06 -52.04
N ALA A 213 32.51 43.08 -52.00
CA ALA A 213 33.95 43.27 -52.21
C ALA A 213 34.31 43.46 -53.70
N SER A 214 33.58 42.81 -54.62
CA SER A 214 33.80 42.92 -56.07
C SER A 214 33.07 44.10 -56.72
N SER A 215 31.94 44.51 -56.14
CA SER A 215 31.28 45.76 -56.51
C SER A 215 32.10 46.87 -55.89
N ASN A 216 32.86 47.62 -56.70
CA ASN A 216 33.71 48.71 -56.21
C ASN A 216 32.80 49.77 -55.54
N VAL A 217 32.61 49.65 -54.23
CA VAL A 217 31.71 50.53 -53.48
C VAL A 217 32.40 51.88 -53.37
N ASP A 218 31.79 52.88 -54.01
CA ASP A 218 32.19 54.27 -53.92
C ASP A 218 32.11 54.72 -52.43
N PRO A 219 33.25 54.98 -51.76
CA PRO A 219 33.32 55.11 -50.30
C PRO A 219 32.43 56.24 -49.77
N ALA A 220 32.20 57.28 -50.57
CA ALA A 220 31.33 58.40 -50.23
C ALA A 220 29.85 58.02 -50.10
N LYS A 221 29.36 57.03 -50.86
CA LYS A 221 27.96 56.58 -50.78
C LYS A 221 27.71 55.64 -49.60
N LEU A 222 28.75 54.91 -49.16
CA LEU A 222 28.68 54.04 -48.00
C LEU A 222 28.61 54.85 -46.69
N GLU A 223 29.38 55.92 -46.60
CA GLU A 223 29.40 56.84 -45.46
C GLU A 223 28.07 57.58 -45.29
N ALA A 224 27.43 57.99 -46.40
CA ALA A 224 26.09 58.57 -46.40
C ALA A 224 24.99 57.58 -45.93
N LEU A 225 25.11 56.30 -46.26
CA LEU A 225 24.16 55.26 -45.85
C LEU A 225 24.34 54.83 -44.38
N GLU A 226 25.57 54.80 -43.87
CA GLU A 226 25.82 54.59 -42.44
C GLU A 226 25.30 55.74 -41.58
N ALA A 227 25.46 56.99 -42.03
CA ALA A 227 24.89 58.16 -41.37
C ALA A 227 23.36 58.08 -41.27
N ALA A 228 22.68 57.66 -42.34
CA ALA A 228 21.23 57.47 -42.35
C ALA A 228 20.75 56.32 -41.43
N ARG A 229 21.52 55.22 -41.30
CA ARG A 229 21.19 54.09 -40.39
C ARG A 229 21.41 54.42 -38.92
N ARG A 230 22.37 55.29 -38.58
CA ARG A 230 22.58 55.74 -37.19
C ARG A 230 21.45 56.66 -36.71
N ASP A 231 20.85 57.44 -37.61
CA ASP A 231 19.75 58.36 -37.29
C ASP A 231 18.41 57.62 -37.04
N SER A 232 18.17 56.48 -37.70
CA SER A 232 16.92 55.71 -37.51
C SER A 232 16.86 54.88 -36.22
N ARG A 233 18.01 54.46 -35.66
CA ARG A 233 18.07 53.76 -34.36
C ARG A 233 17.91 54.70 -33.15
N SER A 234 17.93 56.02 -33.36
CA SER A 234 17.86 57.02 -32.30
C SER A 234 16.43 57.46 -31.94
N ARG A 235 15.43 57.26 -32.83
CA ARG A 235 14.08 57.84 -32.65
C ARG A 235 12.98 56.91 -32.14
N HIS A 236 13.28 55.69 -31.68
CA HIS A 236 12.24 54.84 -31.08
C HIS A 236 12.37 54.69 -29.56
N ARG A 237 11.56 55.52 -28.88
CA ARG A 237 10.90 55.32 -27.58
C ARG A 237 11.69 55.57 -26.29
N LYS A 238 11.53 56.80 -25.81
CA LYS A 238 11.25 57.07 -24.39
C LYS A 238 9.96 57.90 -24.27
N ILE A 239 9.14 57.55 -23.25
CA ILE A 239 8.21 58.40 -22.47
C ILE A 239 6.80 58.61 -23.10
N ARG A 240 5.63 58.55 -22.40
CA ARG A 240 5.24 58.34 -20.98
C ARG A 240 3.73 58.01 -20.85
N LYS A 241 3.41 57.49 -19.66
CA LYS A 241 2.14 57.33 -18.90
C LYS A 241 1.00 58.36 -19.10
N THR A 242 -0.27 57.92 -18.95
CA THR A 242 -1.32 58.33 -17.97
C THR A 242 -2.66 57.61 -18.27
N LYS A 243 -3.20 56.73 -17.39
CA LYS A 243 -4.16 56.93 -16.26
C LYS A 243 -5.66 56.69 -16.61
N THR A 244 -6.16 55.52 -16.17
CA THR A 244 -7.45 55.17 -15.50
C THR A 244 -8.83 55.57 -16.07
N LYS A 245 -9.71 54.56 -16.27
CA LYS A 245 -10.94 54.28 -15.45
C LYS A 245 -11.71 53.04 -15.97
N GLY A 246 -12.31 52.26 -15.06
CA GLY A 246 -13.45 51.35 -15.32
C GLY A 246 -13.19 49.86 -15.02
N LYS A 247 -14.05 49.23 -14.23
CA LYS A 247 -13.87 47.95 -13.51
C LYS A 247 -14.41 46.70 -14.27
N GLU A 248 -13.89 45.56 -13.83
CA GLU A 248 -14.25 44.12 -13.99
C GLU A 248 -15.75 43.76 -14.06
N PRO A 249 -16.12 42.60 -14.67
CA PRO A 249 -16.11 41.33 -13.92
C PRO A 249 -15.66 40.04 -14.67
N LEU A 250 -14.84 39.26 -13.98
CA LEU A 250 -14.93 37.84 -13.59
C LEU A 250 -15.74 36.78 -14.41
N MET A 251 -15.00 35.69 -14.75
CA MET A 251 -15.35 34.25 -14.87
C MET A 251 -16.07 33.65 -16.10
N GLN A 252 -15.77 32.34 -16.29
CA GLN A 252 -16.36 31.30 -17.15
C GLN A 252 -15.62 31.08 -18.48
N ASN A 253 -15.29 29.87 -18.95
CA ASN A 253 -15.63 28.52 -18.53
C ASN A 253 -14.61 27.57 -19.18
N ARG A 254 -14.05 26.61 -18.44
CA ARG A 254 -13.20 25.56 -19.02
C ARG A 254 -13.51 24.24 -18.34
N GLN A 255 -14.33 23.40 -18.98
CA GLN A 255 -14.21 21.94 -18.96
C GLN A 255 -15.31 21.27 -19.80
N ARG A 256 -14.90 20.30 -20.62
CA ARG A 256 -15.65 19.05 -20.81
C ARG A 256 -14.79 18.00 -21.51
N MET A 257 -14.31 17.04 -20.74
CA MET A 257 -14.13 15.65 -21.15
C MET A 257 -14.46 14.82 -19.91
N LYS A 258 -15.55 14.04 -20.02
CA LYS A 258 -16.11 13.21 -18.96
C LYS A 258 -15.29 11.93 -18.85
N GLN A 259 -14.88 11.58 -17.64
CA GLN A 259 -14.71 10.18 -17.23
C GLN A 259 -15.65 9.95 -16.05
N THR A 260 -16.45 8.91 -16.18
CA THR A 260 -17.36 8.38 -15.16
C THR A 260 -16.79 7.10 -14.62
N ALA A 261 -16.59 7.02 -13.31
CA ALA A 261 -16.67 5.80 -12.51
C ALA A 261 -16.98 6.16 -11.04
N PRO A 262 -17.59 5.25 -10.27
CA PRO A 262 -18.60 5.59 -9.26
C PRO A 262 -18.12 5.38 -7.82
N VAL A 263 -18.78 6.01 -6.84
CA VAL A 263 -18.77 5.57 -5.44
C VAL A 263 -20.17 5.74 -4.83
N LEU A 264 -20.61 4.63 -4.23
CA LEU A 264 -21.69 4.41 -3.27
C LEU A 264 -21.52 5.33 -2.05
N ASP A 265 -22.55 6.08 -1.68
CA ASP A 265 -23.47 5.75 -0.56
C ASP A 265 -23.20 6.68 0.63
N GLY A 266 -24.27 7.08 1.31
CA GLY A 266 -24.24 8.13 2.33
C GLY A 266 -25.61 8.74 2.56
N SER A 267 -26.50 7.92 3.11
CA SER A 267 -27.67 8.32 3.87
C SER A 267 -27.38 9.47 4.84
N GLU A 268 -28.30 10.42 4.95
CA GLU A 268 -28.74 10.96 6.23
C GLU A 268 -30.12 11.60 6.03
N THR A 269 -31.11 10.94 6.62
CA THR A 269 -32.49 11.37 6.78
C THR A 269 -32.55 12.46 7.84
N GLU A 270 -32.99 13.65 7.46
CA GLU A 270 -33.29 14.75 8.35
C GLU A 270 -34.72 14.60 8.88
N SER A 271 -34.82 14.63 10.21
CA SER A 271 -36.04 14.74 10.99
C SER A 271 -36.73 16.08 10.77
N ASP A 272 -38.06 16.08 10.79
CA ASP A 272 -38.95 17.15 11.27
C ASP A 272 -40.25 16.42 11.67
N ASP A 273 -40.50 16.21 12.96
CA ASP A 273 -41.16 17.11 13.92
C ASP A 273 -42.68 17.29 13.70
N ASP A 274 -43.39 16.88 14.76
CA ASP A 274 -44.57 17.50 15.40
C ASP A 274 -46.04 17.19 15.01
N GLU A 275 -46.77 16.96 16.11
CA GLU A 275 -48.17 17.31 16.41
C GLU A 275 -49.34 16.48 15.81
N LEU A 276 -49.85 15.52 16.59
CA LEU A 276 -51.12 15.57 17.37
C LEU A 276 -51.57 14.19 17.86
#